data_AF-W2SM56-F1
#
_entry.id   AF-W2SM56-F1
#
_cell.length_a   1.000
_cell.length_b   1.000
_cell.length_c   1.000
_cell.angle_alpha   90.00
_cell.angle_beta   90.00
_cell.angle_gamma   90.00
#
_symmetry.space_group_name_H-M   'P 1'
#
loop_
_entity.id
_entity.type
_entity.pdbx_description
1 polymer ?
#
loop_
_entity_poly.entity_id
_entity_poly.type
_entity_poly.pdbx_seq_one_letter_code
_entity_poly.pdbx_strand_id
1 'polypeptide(L)'
;HSLHVPVQQNANHSPQFKQSTRTITKSRRYQPPPPQLLRMRRSAANERERRRMNTLNVAYDKLRTVLPEMDSGRRLSKYETLQMAQQYIACLMEILGENAGNQTPEK
;
A
#
# COMPACT_ATOMS: atom_id res chain seq x y z
N HIS A 1 -46.48 -37.92 38.83
CA HIS A 1 -45.86 -38.40 37.59
C HIS A 1 -44.51 -37.72 37.42
N SER A 2 -43.45 -38.35 37.95
CA SER A 2 -42.09 -37.82 37.88
C SER A 2 -41.41 -38.33 36.61
N LEU A 3 -40.92 -37.42 35.77
CA LEU A 3 -40.20 -37.74 34.55
C LEU A 3 -38.72 -37.99 34.87
N HIS A 4 -38.27 -39.20 34.58
CA HIS A 4 -36.88 -39.64 34.67
C HIS A 4 -36.11 -39.14 33.43
N VAL A 5 -35.02 -38.40 33.66
CA VAL A 5 -34.08 -37.97 32.61
C VAL A 5 -32.91 -38.97 32.58
N PRO A 6 -32.61 -39.61 31.44
CA PRO A 6 -31.43 -40.46 31.35
C PRO A 6 -30.16 -39.61 31.20
N VAL A 7 -29.21 -39.84 32.09
CA VAL A 7 -27.80 -39.41 31.97
C VAL A 7 -27.11 -40.30 30.95
N GLN A 8 -26.67 -39.73 29.82
CA GLN A 8 -25.81 -40.43 28.86
C GLN A 8 -24.33 -40.17 29.21
N GLN A 9 -23.61 -41.24 29.51
CA GLN A 9 -22.19 -41.22 29.88
C GLN A 9 -21.27 -40.87 28.70
N ASN A 10 -20.17 -40.23 29.08
CA ASN A 10 -19.06 -39.72 28.29
C ASN A 10 -18.30 -40.83 27.53
N ALA A 11 -18.12 -40.67 26.21
CA ALA A 11 -17.17 -41.43 25.42
C ALA A 11 -16.04 -40.51 24.95
N ASN A 12 -14.87 -40.67 25.58
CA ASN A 12 -13.59 -40.16 25.09
C ASN A 12 -13.40 -40.53 23.62
N HIS A 13 -13.33 -39.53 22.74
CA HIS A 13 -12.77 -39.69 21.39
C HIS A 13 -11.54 -38.80 21.28
N SER A 14 -10.37 -39.40 21.52
CA SER A 14 -9.09 -38.80 21.20
C SER A 14 -8.97 -38.63 19.68
N PRO A 15 -8.70 -37.42 19.14
CA PRO A 15 -8.47 -37.28 17.71
C PRO A 15 -7.09 -37.83 17.38
N GLN A 16 -7.07 -39.00 16.73
CA GLN A 16 -5.86 -39.62 16.20
C GLN A 16 -5.38 -38.78 14.99
N PHE A 17 -4.34 -37.98 15.19
CA PHE A 17 -3.63 -37.29 14.11
C PHE A 17 -2.98 -38.31 13.19
N LYS A 18 -3.60 -38.56 12.02
CA LYS A 18 -2.98 -39.36 10.96
C LYS A 18 -1.94 -38.51 10.25
N GLN A 19 -0.67 -38.75 10.54
CA GLN A 19 0.45 -38.21 9.78
C GLN A 19 0.40 -38.80 8.36
N SER A 20 0.00 -37.98 7.39
CA SER A 20 -0.02 -38.35 5.98
C SER A 20 1.41 -38.32 5.42
N THR A 21 2.03 -39.48 5.29
CA THR A 21 3.30 -39.66 4.58
C THR A 21 3.07 -39.43 3.09
N ARG A 22 3.46 -38.25 2.59
CA ARG A 22 3.32 -37.86 1.18
C ARG A 22 4.26 -38.69 0.32
N THR A 23 3.73 -39.68 -0.40
CA THR A 23 4.42 -40.31 -1.51
C THR A 23 4.54 -39.31 -2.66
N ILE A 24 5.78 -39.00 -3.05
CA ILE A 24 6.09 -38.13 -4.18
C ILE A 24 6.00 -38.99 -5.44
N THR A 25 4.84 -38.99 -6.10
CA THR A 25 4.68 -39.59 -7.43
C THR A 25 4.24 -38.53 -8.44
N LYS A 26 5.19 -38.21 -9.33
CA LYS A 26 5.08 -37.85 -10.76
C LYS A 26 3.90 -36.97 -11.23
N SER A 27 4.29 -35.87 -11.89
CA SER A 27 3.49 -35.05 -12.81
C SER A 27 2.24 -34.40 -12.23
N ARG A 28 2.47 -33.34 -11.44
CA ARG A 28 1.41 -32.40 -11.05
C ARG A 28 0.98 -31.64 -12.31
N ARG A 29 0.03 -32.18 -13.07
CA ARG A 29 -0.74 -31.43 -14.08
C ARG A 29 -1.07 -30.07 -13.47
N TYR A 30 -0.69 -28.97 -14.13
CA TYR A 30 -1.01 -27.62 -13.67
C TYR A 30 -2.53 -27.49 -13.58
N GLN A 31 -3.07 -27.69 -12.37
CA GLN A 31 -4.46 -27.39 -12.09
C GLN A 31 -4.50 -25.92 -11.67
N PRO A 32 -5.25 -25.07 -12.40
CA PRO A 32 -5.36 -23.67 -12.04
C PRO A 32 -5.93 -23.56 -10.62
N PRO A 33 -5.45 -22.59 -9.81
CA PRO A 33 -5.93 -22.43 -8.44
C PRO A 33 -7.44 -22.17 -8.40
N PRO A 34 -8.16 -22.59 -7.34
CA PRO A 34 -9.59 -22.34 -7.22
C PRO A 34 -9.93 -20.85 -7.38
N PRO A 35 -11.04 -20.48 -8.06
CA PRO A 35 -11.40 -19.09 -8.32
C PRO A 35 -11.45 -18.20 -7.06
N GLN A 36 -11.86 -18.76 -5.92
CA GLN A 36 -11.89 -18.06 -4.64
C GLN A 36 -10.48 -17.66 -4.16
N LEU A 37 -9.51 -18.57 -4.28
CA LEU A 37 -8.11 -18.28 -3.92
C LEU A 37 -7.52 -17.21 -4.85
N LEU A 38 -7.83 -17.27 -6.16
CA LEU A 38 -7.43 -16.22 -7.10
C LEU A 38 -8.02 -14.86 -6.72
N ARG A 39 -9.31 -14.80 -6.36
CA ARG A 39 -9.97 -13.58 -5.88
C ARG A 39 -9.33 -13.03 -4.60
N MET A 40 -9.01 -13.90 -3.64
CA MET A 40 -8.30 -13.49 -2.42
C MET A 40 -6.91 -12.93 -2.72
N ARG A 41 -6.14 -13.59 -3.60
CA ARG A 41 -4.81 -13.11 -4.01
C ARG A 41 -4.88 -11.75 -4.71
N ARG A 42 -5.86 -11.56 -5.59
CA ARG A 42 -6.10 -10.26 -6.25
C ARG A 42 -6.47 -9.18 -5.25
N SER A 43 -7.37 -9.47 -4.31
CA SER A 43 -7.74 -8.53 -3.25
C SER A 43 -6.54 -8.13 -2.40
N ALA A 44 -5.71 -9.09 -1.99
CA ALA A 44 -4.49 -8.82 -1.25
C ALA A 44 -3.48 -7.99 -2.06
N ALA A 45 -3.38 -8.21 -3.37
CA ALA A 45 -2.54 -7.40 -4.25
C ALA A 45 -3.04 -5.95 -4.38
N ASN A 46 -4.35 -5.76 -4.58
CA ASN A 46 -4.96 -4.44 -4.67
C ASN A 46 -4.77 -3.64 -3.38
N GLU A 47 -4.90 -4.29 -2.24
CA GLU A 47 -4.69 -3.65 -0.93
C GLU A 47 -3.23 -3.20 -0.73
N ARG A 48 -2.26 -4.01 -1.17
CA ARG A 48 -0.85 -3.60 -1.15
C ARG A 48 -0.59 -2.39 -2.02
N GLU A 49 -1.15 -2.36 -3.23
CA GLU A 49 -0.97 -1.20 -4.13
C GLU A 49 -1.64 0.06 -3.57
N ARG A 50 -2.82 -0.08 -2.95
CA ARG A 50 -3.47 1.04 -2.25
C ARG A 50 -2.56 1.63 -1.18
N ARG A 51 -1.92 0.80 -0.35
CA ARG A 51 -0.98 1.27 0.69
C ARG A 51 0.26 1.94 0.11
N ARG A 52 0.83 1.36 -0.95
CA ARG A 52 1.94 1.98 -1.68
C ARG A 52 1.54 3.36 -2.20
N MET A 53 0.37 3.47 -2.82
CA MET A 53 -0.13 4.72 -3.38
C MET A 53 -0.46 5.76 -2.30
N ASN A 54 -1.00 5.34 -1.15
CA ASN A 54 -1.23 6.21 0.00
C ASN A 54 0.09 6.83 0.49
N THR A 55 1.16 6.05 0.56
CA THR A 55 2.50 6.54 0.94
C THR A 55 2.98 7.62 -0.03
N LEU A 56 2.80 7.41 -1.33
CA LEU A 56 3.15 8.40 -2.36
C LEU A 56 2.27 9.66 -2.26
N ASN A 57 0.97 9.52 -2.04
CA ASN A 57 0.06 10.66 -1.88
C ASN A 57 0.43 11.50 -0.64
N VAL A 58 0.82 10.87 0.47
CA VAL A 58 1.33 11.55 1.66
C VAL A 58 2.61 12.34 1.36
N ALA A 59 3.53 11.79 0.56
CA ALA A 59 4.73 12.51 0.13
C ALA A 59 4.39 13.73 -0.75
N TYR A 60 3.42 13.60 -1.66
CA TYR A 60 2.91 14.72 -2.45
C TYR A 60 2.28 15.81 -1.58
N ASP A 61 1.59 15.43 -0.50
CA ASP A 61 0.99 16.41 0.43
C ASP A 61 2.04 17.14 1.24
N LYS A 62 3.08 16.45 1.72
CA LYS A 62 4.23 17.09 2.34
C LYS A 62 4.92 18.06 1.39
N LEU A 63 5.10 17.69 0.12
CA LEU A 63 5.67 18.60 -0.87
C LEU A 63 4.81 19.86 -1.03
N ARG A 64 3.48 19.75 -1.09
CA ARG A 64 2.58 20.91 -1.19
C ARG A 64 2.71 21.87 -0.01
N THR A 65 2.98 21.38 1.20
CA THR A 65 3.10 22.23 2.39
C THR A 65 4.32 23.14 2.40
N VAL A 66 5.31 22.86 1.54
CA VAL A 66 6.53 23.67 1.42
C VAL A 66 6.58 24.47 0.12
N LEU A 67 5.57 24.33 -0.76
CA LEU A 67 5.45 25.16 -1.94
C LEU A 67 4.82 26.51 -1.55
N PRO A 68 5.20 27.60 -2.23
CA PRO A 68 4.55 28.89 -2.01
C PRO A 68 3.04 28.76 -2.22
N GLU A 69 2.27 29.17 -1.22
CA GLU A 69 0.82 29.04 -1.24
C GLU A 69 0.27 29.82 -2.43
N MET A 70 -0.52 29.16 -3.28
CA MET A 70 -1.35 29.88 -4.22
C MET A 70 -2.55 30.42 -3.44
N ASP A 71 -2.75 31.74 -3.46
CA ASP A 71 -3.77 32.54 -2.74
C ASP A 71 -5.22 32.02 -2.83
N SER A 72 -5.48 30.98 -3.60
CA SER A 72 -6.79 30.38 -3.85
C SER A 72 -7.16 29.24 -2.88
N GLY A 73 -6.26 28.80 -1.99
CA GLY A 73 -6.51 27.66 -1.09
C GLY A 73 -6.75 26.32 -1.80
N ARG A 74 -6.52 26.27 -3.12
CA ARG A 74 -6.75 25.10 -3.97
C ARG A 74 -5.59 24.12 -3.87
N ARG A 75 -5.91 22.83 -3.70
CA ARG A 75 -4.92 21.74 -3.78
C ARG A 75 -4.44 21.53 -5.22
N LEU A 76 -3.13 21.65 -5.43
CA LEU A 76 -2.48 21.40 -6.73
C LEU A 76 -2.65 19.94 -7.18
N SER A 77 -2.87 19.72 -8.48
CA SER A 77 -2.73 18.40 -9.11
C SER A 77 -1.29 17.90 -9.01
N LYS A 78 -1.04 16.62 -9.32
CA LYS A 78 0.31 16.03 -9.26
C LYS A 78 1.28 16.73 -10.20
N TYR A 79 0.84 16.98 -11.43
CA TYR A 79 1.66 17.68 -12.42
C TYR A 79 1.99 19.10 -11.96
N GLU A 80 0.97 19.88 -11.56
CA GLU A 80 1.18 21.23 -11.02
C GLU A 80 2.11 21.23 -9.81
N THR A 81 1.99 20.25 -8.90
CA THR A 81 2.87 20.12 -7.72
C THR A 81 4.34 19.94 -8.13
N LEU A 82 4.61 19.08 -9.13
CA LEU A 82 5.98 18.84 -9.60
C LEU A 82 6.53 20.05 -10.34
N GLN A 83 5.74 20.69 -11.20
CA GLN A 83 6.14 21.87 -11.95
C GLN A 83 6.47 23.04 -11.01
N MET A 84 5.61 23.29 -10.02
CA MET A 84 5.84 24.31 -8.99
C MET A 84 7.08 24.02 -8.16
N ALA A 85 7.32 22.76 -7.80
CA ALA A 85 8.53 22.38 -7.06
C ALA A 85 9.80 22.67 -7.85
N GLN A 86 9.83 22.38 -9.15
CA GLN A 86 10.97 22.69 -10.02
C GLN A 86 11.21 24.20 -10.10
N GLN A 87 10.16 24.99 -10.34
CA GLN A 87 10.24 26.45 -10.41
C GLN A 87 10.67 27.06 -9.08
N TYR A 88 10.16 26.55 -7.96
CA TYR A 88 10.49 27.07 -6.64
C TYR A 88 11.94 26.78 -6.26
N ILE A 89 12.45 25.58 -6.55
CA ILE A 89 13.88 25.27 -6.38
C ILE A 89 14.74 26.23 -7.23
N ALA A 90 14.40 26.45 -8.50
CA ALA A 90 15.13 27.36 -9.37
C ALA A 90 15.15 28.80 -8.83
N CYS A 91 14.00 29.33 -8.42
CA CYS A 91 13.89 30.66 -7.84
C CYS A 91 14.69 30.80 -6.53
N LEU A 92 14.64 29.80 -5.65
CA LEU A 92 15.46 29.81 -4.44
C LEU A 92 16.95 29.77 -4.76
N MET A 93 17.36 29.00 -5.78
CA MET A 93 18.75 28.98 -6.26
C MET A 93 19.19 30.34 -6.82
N GLU A 94 18.32 31.03 -7.56
CA GLU A 94 18.55 32.39 -8.05
C GLU A 94 18.69 33.38 -6.90
N ILE A 95 17.77 33.41 -5.93
CA ILE A 95 17.84 34.30 -4.76
C ILE A 95 19.11 34.05 -3.94
N LEU A 96 19.50 32.79 -3.76
CA LEU A 96 20.73 32.44 -3.06
C LEU A 96 21.99 32.78 -3.88
N GLY A 97 21.90 32.75 -5.21
CA GLY A 97 22.99 33.10 -6.14
C GLY A 97 23.13 34.61 -6.40
N GLU A 98 22.05 35.37 -6.43
CA GLU A 98 22.00 36.83 -6.59
C GLU A 98 22.54 37.54 -5.34
N ASN A 99 22.46 36.91 -4.17
CA ASN A 99 23.18 37.36 -2.97
C ASN A 99 24.66 36.94 -2.95
N ALA A 100 25.11 36.08 -3.86
CA ALA A 100 26.52 35.71 -4.04
C ALA A 100 27.20 36.43 -5.23
N GLY A 101 26.46 37.25 -5.99
CA GLY A 101 26.97 37.79 -7.24
C GLY A 101 26.15 38.92 -7.85
N ASN A 102 25.87 39.98 -7.10
CA ASN A 102 25.62 41.28 -7.73
C ASN A 102 26.90 41.76 -8.42
N GLN A 103 27.06 41.38 -9.69
CA GLN A 103 27.66 42.11 -10.83
C GLN A 103 28.33 41.13 -11.82
N THR A 104 27.74 40.95 -13.00
CA THR A 104 28.40 41.28 -14.29
C THR A 104 27.40 41.22 -15.46
N PRO A 105 27.55 42.06 -16.49
CA PRO A 105 26.46 42.51 -17.36
C PRO A 105 26.27 41.69 -18.64
N GLU A 106 25.11 41.94 -19.27
CA GLU A 106 24.67 41.57 -20.62
C GLU A 106 25.76 41.29 -21.67
N LYS A 107 25.48 40.30 -22.52
CA LYS A 107 25.75 40.36 -23.96
C LYS A 107 24.60 39.78 -24.75
#